data_AF-A0A662KZK5-F1
#
_entry.id   AF-A0A662KZK5-F1
#
_cell.length_a   1.000
_cell.length_b   1.000
_cell.length_c   1.000
_cell.angle_alpha   90.00
_cell.angle_beta   90.00
_cell.angle_gamma   90.00
#
_symmetry.space_group_name_H-M   'P 1'
#
loop_
_entity.id
_entity.type
_entity.pdbx_description
1 polymer ?
#
loop_
_entity_poly.entity_id
_entity_poly.type
_entity_poly.pdbx_seq_one_letter_code
_entity_poly.pdbx_strand_id
1 'polypeptide(L)'
;EDTLRRGTGTCIHEISVFVALCRAAGIKARYKLYAPTLSNEWNDTFLVDPLLKKWYNSMGYFMLHGEGEVYVDGKWFVVDVGPTPERQAASSMPITKFGEDSIGVWLNSVPGSEMHLESFPYGMDFLLKLAYKIAPGTFDKINAGILEQIEAGKKIIEEAGGEEAYDEMIRRKAKKAPKVELERREELIFAD
;
A
#
# COMPACT_ATOMS: atom_id res chain seq x y z
N GLU A 1 -16.64 12.18 7.73
CA GLU A 1 -16.39 13.25 8.71
C GLU A 1 -15.45 12.78 9.81
N ASP A 2 -15.71 11.63 10.43
CA ASP A 2 -14.90 11.08 11.53
C ASP A 2 -13.40 10.96 11.24
N THR A 3 -13.01 10.42 10.07
CA THR A 3 -11.59 10.30 9.67
C THR A 3 -10.89 11.66 9.63
N LEU A 4 -11.54 12.69 9.08
CA LEU A 4 -10.99 14.05 9.01
C LEU A 4 -10.81 14.66 10.41
N ARG A 5 -11.81 14.47 11.30
CA ARG A 5 -11.73 14.98 12.68
C ARG A 5 -10.67 14.27 13.52
N ARG A 6 -10.53 12.96 13.33
CA ARG A 6 -9.54 12.13 14.04
C ARG A 6 -8.13 12.35 13.51
N GLY A 7 -7.98 12.74 12.25
CA GLY A 7 -6.68 12.92 11.60
C GLY A 7 -5.93 11.61 11.34
N THR A 8 -6.59 10.45 11.49
CA THR A 8 -6.00 9.13 11.28
C THR A 8 -7.00 8.15 10.68
N GLY A 9 -6.51 7.21 9.88
CA GLY A 9 -7.31 6.15 9.27
C GLY A 9 -6.47 4.98 8.81
N THR A 10 -7.14 3.96 8.28
CA THR A 10 -6.47 2.98 7.41
C THR A 10 -6.39 3.56 6.00
N CYS A 11 -5.60 2.94 5.10
CA CYS A 11 -5.55 3.33 3.70
C CYS A 11 -6.96 3.46 3.08
N ILE A 12 -7.89 2.56 3.44
CA ILE A 12 -9.29 2.59 2.99
C ILE A 12 -10.04 3.85 3.47
N HIS A 13 -9.82 4.28 4.71
CA HIS A 13 -10.44 5.49 5.24
C HIS A 13 -9.87 6.74 4.55
N GLU A 14 -8.56 6.77 4.33
CA GLU A 14 -7.85 7.91 3.75
C GLU A 14 -8.20 8.08 2.26
N ILE A 15 -8.17 7.01 1.46
CA ILE A 15 -8.61 7.06 0.05
C ILE A 15 -10.09 7.44 -0.05
N SER A 16 -10.92 7.03 0.90
CA SER A 16 -12.34 7.40 0.90
C SER A 16 -12.54 8.89 1.14
N VAL A 17 -11.76 9.48 2.04
CA VAL A 17 -11.75 10.93 2.24
C VAL A 17 -11.26 11.64 0.98
N PHE A 18 -10.13 11.18 0.41
CA PHE A 18 -9.57 11.74 -0.81
C PHE A 18 -10.55 11.72 -1.98
N VAL A 19 -11.13 10.55 -2.31
CA VAL A 19 -12.12 10.38 -3.38
C VAL A 19 -13.34 11.27 -3.14
N ALA A 20 -13.83 11.35 -1.91
CA ALA A 20 -14.96 12.21 -1.56
C ALA A 20 -14.65 13.70 -1.79
N LEU A 21 -13.46 14.17 -1.41
CA LEU A 21 -13.02 15.55 -1.62
C LEU A 21 -12.86 15.88 -3.11
N CYS A 22 -12.24 14.99 -3.89
CA CYS A 22 -12.12 15.17 -5.34
C CYS A 22 -13.49 15.28 -6.00
N ARG A 23 -14.41 14.36 -5.66
CA ARG A 23 -15.78 14.36 -6.21
C ARG A 23 -16.56 15.61 -5.81
N ALA A 24 -16.42 16.08 -4.57
CA ALA A 24 -17.03 17.32 -4.12
C ALA A 24 -16.50 18.54 -4.89
N ALA A 25 -15.24 18.52 -5.34
CA ALA A 25 -14.63 19.54 -6.19
C ALA A 25 -14.95 19.38 -7.69
N GLY A 26 -15.79 18.41 -8.08
CA GLY A 26 -16.11 18.13 -9.49
C GLY A 26 -15.05 17.34 -10.26
N ILE A 27 -14.04 16.81 -9.57
CA ILE A 27 -12.99 15.96 -10.16
C ILE A 27 -13.48 14.51 -10.11
N LYS A 28 -13.48 13.82 -11.26
CA LYS A 28 -13.82 12.39 -11.27
C LYS A 28 -12.72 11.64 -10.52
N ALA A 29 -13.13 10.86 -9.53
CA ALA A 29 -12.23 10.04 -8.75
C ALA A 29 -12.88 8.68 -8.48
N ARG A 30 -12.07 7.62 -8.37
CA ARG A 30 -12.50 6.25 -8.10
C ARG A 30 -11.46 5.53 -7.23
N TYR A 31 -11.80 4.33 -6.77
CA TYR A 31 -10.94 3.48 -5.96
C TYR A 31 -10.19 2.50 -6.84
N LYS A 32 -8.92 2.26 -6.52
CA LYS A 32 -8.12 1.15 -7.05
C LYS A 32 -7.72 0.26 -5.89
N LEU A 33 -8.16 -0.98 -5.89
CA LEU A 33 -7.86 -1.95 -4.84
C LEU A 33 -7.10 -3.12 -5.43
N TYR A 34 -6.14 -3.65 -4.70
CA TYR A 34 -5.42 -4.86 -5.12
C TYR A 34 -4.92 -5.65 -3.91
N ALA A 35 -4.65 -6.94 -4.12
CA ALA A 35 -4.05 -7.78 -3.10
C ALA A 35 -2.52 -7.67 -3.21
N PRO A 36 -1.80 -7.12 -2.21
CA PRO A 36 -0.36 -7.05 -2.26
C PRO A 36 0.23 -8.45 -2.04
N THR A 37 1.23 -8.82 -2.84
CA THR A 37 2.16 -9.90 -2.48
C THR A 37 3.12 -9.34 -1.44
N LEU A 38 3.30 -10.02 -0.31
CA LEU A 38 4.35 -9.61 0.63
C LEU A 38 5.71 -9.82 -0.03
N SER A 39 6.39 -8.73 -0.37
CA SER A 39 7.83 -8.76 -0.56
C SER A 39 8.51 -8.94 0.81
N ASN A 40 9.77 -9.39 0.83
CA ASN A 40 10.46 -9.68 2.09
C ASN A 40 10.54 -8.46 3.02
N GLU A 41 10.47 -7.24 2.48
CA GLU A 41 10.59 -5.98 3.20
C GLU A 41 9.37 -5.64 4.08
N TRP A 42 8.19 -6.19 3.78
CA TRP A 42 6.96 -5.95 4.57
C TRP A 42 6.67 -7.04 5.61
N ASN A 43 7.45 -8.13 5.60
CA ASN A 43 7.27 -9.25 6.54
C ASN A 43 7.38 -8.80 8.00
N ASP A 44 8.35 -7.95 8.33
CA ASP A 44 8.60 -7.54 9.71
C ASP A 44 7.50 -6.61 10.27
N THR A 45 6.77 -5.93 9.39
CA THR A 45 5.66 -5.03 9.78
C THR A 45 4.38 -5.81 10.09
N PHE A 46 4.11 -6.84 9.31
CA PHE A 46 2.81 -7.49 9.26
C PHE A 46 2.80 -8.88 9.91
N LEU A 47 3.94 -9.57 10.00
CA LEU A 47 4.06 -10.87 10.67
C LEU A 47 4.35 -10.76 12.18
N VAL A 48 4.10 -9.59 12.78
CA VAL A 48 4.20 -9.37 14.23
C VAL A 48 3.20 -10.18 15.05
N ASP A 49 2.15 -10.71 14.42
CA ASP A 49 1.14 -11.53 15.09
C ASP A 49 0.93 -12.91 14.41
N PRO A 50 0.96 -14.02 15.17
CA PRO A 50 0.71 -15.37 14.65
C PRO A 50 -0.66 -15.52 13.96
N LEU A 51 -1.68 -14.77 14.36
CA LEU A 51 -2.99 -14.78 13.74
C LEU A 51 -2.95 -14.23 12.31
N LEU A 52 -2.21 -13.14 12.14
CA LEU A 52 -1.99 -12.49 10.84
C LEU A 52 -1.16 -13.37 9.92
N LYS A 53 -0.13 -14.03 10.47
CA LYS A 53 0.65 -15.05 9.74
C LYS A 53 -0.23 -16.22 9.30
N LYS A 54 -1.13 -16.70 10.16
CA LYS A 54 -2.06 -17.79 9.82
C LYS A 54 -3.08 -17.35 8.76
N TRP A 55 -3.58 -16.12 8.84
CA TRP A 55 -4.46 -15.54 7.83
C TRP A 55 -3.77 -15.44 6.47
N TYR A 56 -2.58 -14.87 6.43
CA TYR A 56 -1.77 -14.76 5.22
C TYR A 56 -1.48 -16.14 4.60
N ASN A 57 -1.04 -17.10 5.42
CA ASN A 57 -0.78 -18.47 4.98
C ASN A 57 -2.05 -19.18 4.44
N SER A 58 -3.24 -18.74 4.87
CA SER A 58 -4.51 -19.36 4.47
C SER A 58 -5.15 -18.67 3.26
N MET A 59 -4.96 -17.35 3.10
CA MET A 59 -5.63 -16.53 2.07
C MET A 59 -4.70 -16.13 0.91
N GLY A 60 -3.38 -16.21 1.09
CA GLY A 60 -2.37 -15.79 0.10
C GLY A 60 -2.15 -14.27 0.01
N TYR A 61 -2.86 -13.48 0.82
CA TYR A 61 -2.70 -12.02 0.92
C TYR A 61 -3.11 -11.52 2.32
N PHE A 62 -2.57 -10.36 2.70
CA PHE A 62 -2.63 -9.87 4.08
C PHE A 62 -3.83 -8.95 4.34
N MET A 63 -4.12 -8.05 3.40
CA MET A 63 -5.26 -7.15 3.38
C MET A 63 -5.25 -6.47 2.02
N LEU A 64 -6.40 -6.12 1.44
CA LEU A 64 -6.40 -5.32 0.21
C LEU A 64 -5.71 -3.99 0.50
N HIS A 65 -4.74 -3.61 -0.34
CA HIS A 65 -4.25 -2.24 -0.38
C HIS A 65 -5.20 -1.42 -1.25
N GLY A 66 -5.37 -0.16 -0.90
CA GLY A 66 -6.26 0.73 -1.62
C GLY A 66 -5.57 2.05 -1.94
N GLU A 67 -5.73 2.45 -3.19
CA GLU A 67 -5.29 3.72 -3.76
C GLU A 67 -6.51 4.48 -4.31
N GLY A 68 -6.33 5.78 -4.52
CA GLY A 68 -7.25 6.60 -5.31
C GLY A 68 -6.79 6.69 -6.76
N GLU A 69 -7.74 6.89 -7.67
CA GLU A 69 -7.46 7.34 -9.03
C GLU A 69 -8.26 8.61 -9.30
N VAL A 70 -7.63 9.62 -9.91
CA VAL A 70 -8.28 10.86 -10.32
C VAL A 70 -8.15 11.09 -11.83
N TYR A 71 -9.20 11.65 -12.44
CA TYR A 71 -9.22 11.96 -13.85
C TYR A 71 -8.88 13.43 -14.08
N VAL A 72 -7.72 13.69 -14.65
CA VAL A 72 -7.20 15.04 -14.95
C VAL A 72 -6.72 15.05 -16.40
N ASP A 73 -7.11 16.07 -17.17
CA ASP A 73 -6.67 16.27 -18.56
C ASP A 73 -6.80 15.03 -19.47
N GLY A 74 -7.92 14.32 -19.33
CA GLY A 74 -8.23 13.17 -20.17
C GLY A 74 -7.60 11.84 -19.70
N LYS A 75 -6.86 11.83 -18.59
CA LYS A 75 -6.09 10.67 -18.10
C LYS A 75 -6.37 10.37 -16.63
N TRP A 76 -6.27 9.10 -16.27
CA TRP A 76 -6.31 8.65 -14.88
C TRP A 76 -4.92 8.71 -14.28
N PHE A 77 -4.82 9.30 -13.08
CA PHE A 77 -3.61 9.34 -12.26
C PHE A 77 -3.85 8.61 -10.96
N VAL A 78 -2.93 7.72 -10.59
CA VAL A 78 -2.94 7.01 -9.32
C VAL A 78 -2.46 7.95 -8.21
N VAL A 79 -3.09 7.83 -7.04
CA VAL A 79 -2.73 8.56 -5.83
C VAL A 79 -2.80 7.58 -4.67
N ASP A 80 -1.63 7.18 -4.17
CA ASP A 80 -1.55 6.47 -2.92
C ASP A 80 -1.48 7.47 -1.76
N VAL A 81 -2.49 7.42 -0.89
CA VAL A 81 -2.57 8.27 0.32
C VAL A 81 -2.35 7.47 1.60
N GLY A 82 -2.16 6.15 1.50
CA GLY A 82 -2.08 5.25 2.64
C GLY A 82 -0.77 5.32 3.44
N PRO A 83 0.40 5.26 2.80
CA PRO A 83 1.66 5.30 3.52
C PRO A 83 2.19 6.74 3.63
N THR A 84 2.53 7.15 4.84
CA THR A 84 3.23 8.42 5.04
C THR A 84 4.67 8.33 4.51
N PRO A 85 5.33 9.47 4.22
CA PRO A 85 6.75 9.49 3.84
C PRO A 85 7.65 8.73 4.82
N GLU A 86 7.41 8.87 6.12
CA GLU A 86 8.18 8.20 7.17
C GLU A 86 8.04 6.69 7.11
N ARG A 87 6.82 6.17 6.86
CA ARG A 87 6.60 4.74 6.74
C ARG A 87 7.32 4.17 5.52
N GLN A 88 7.31 4.89 4.40
CA GLN A 88 8.07 4.51 3.21
C GLN A 88 9.58 4.55 3.50
N ALA A 89 10.04 5.56 4.25
CA ALA A 89 11.43 5.70 4.63
C ALA A 89 11.94 4.59 5.55
N ALA A 90 11.15 4.21 6.56
CA ALA A 90 11.44 3.11 7.46
C ALA A 90 11.59 1.77 6.72
N SER A 91 10.87 1.60 5.61
CA SER A 91 10.97 0.43 4.73
C SER A 91 12.01 0.58 3.62
N SER A 92 12.86 1.61 3.63
CA SER A 92 13.85 1.90 2.58
C SER A 92 13.26 2.07 1.18
N MET A 93 11.99 2.48 1.10
CA MET A 93 11.25 2.67 -0.14
C MET A 93 11.25 4.14 -0.55
N PRO A 94 11.16 4.45 -1.86
CA PRO A 94 10.99 5.82 -2.32
C PRO A 94 9.63 6.38 -1.86
N ILE A 95 9.52 7.71 -1.79
CA ILE A 95 8.28 8.38 -1.42
C ILE A 95 7.41 8.48 -2.67
N THR A 96 6.26 7.81 -2.67
CA THR A 96 5.31 7.79 -3.78
C THR A 96 4.76 9.19 -4.06
N LYS A 97 4.79 9.62 -5.32
CA LYS A 97 4.29 10.93 -5.77
C LYS A 97 2.95 10.81 -6.49
N PHE A 98 2.26 11.94 -6.67
CA PHE A 98 1.05 12.00 -7.47
C PHE A 98 1.30 11.46 -8.89
N GLY A 99 0.46 10.52 -9.33
CA GLY A 99 0.59 9.84 -10.60
C GLY A 99 1.54 8.65 -10.60
N GLU A 100 2.22 8.36 -9.48
CA GLU A 100 2.98 7.13 -9.30
C GLU A 100 2.09 6.03 -8.69
N ASP A 101 2.23 4.84 -9.24
CA ASP A 101 1.58 3.63 -8.76
C ASP A 101 2.45 3.01 -7.65
N SER A 102 1.87 2.58 -6.54
CA SER A 102 2.62 1.81 -5.53
C SER A 102 3.04 0.42 -6.04
N ILE A 103 2.29 -0.13 -7.02
CA ILE A 103 2.63 -1.37 -7.72
C ILE A 103 3.89 -1.14 -8.57
N GLY A 104 4.91 -1.98 -8.35
CA GLY A 104 6.20 -1.90 -9.04
C GLY A 104 7.17 -0.87 -8.45
N VAL A 105 6.72 -0.07 -7.47
CA VAL A 105 7.59 0.83 -6.71
C VAL A 105 7.98 0.20 -5.37
N TRP A 106 7.00 -0.24 -4.59
CA TRP A 106 7.24 -0.86 -3.28
C TRP A 106 6.28 -1.99 -2.93
N LEU A 107 5.22 -2.21 -3.72
CA LEU A 107 4.37 -3.39 -3.67
C LEU A 107 4.37 -4.11 -5.01
N ASN A 108 4.07 -5.41 -4.98
CA ASN A 108 3.61 -6.11 -6.18
C ASN A 108 2.19 -6.59 -5.93
N SER A 109 1.35 -6.58 -6.96
CA SER A 109 -0.01 -7.09 -6.88
C SER A 109 -0.06 -8.57 -7.22
N VAL A 110 -0.91 -9.34 -6.54
CA VAL A 110 -1.29 -10.67 -7.01
C VAL A 110 -1.92 -10.53 -8.41
N PRO A 111 -1.43 -11.25 -9.43
CA PRO A 111 -1.96 -11.14 -10.79
C PRO A 111 -3.49 -11.33 -10.83
N GLY A 112 -4.20 -10.40 -11.46
CA GLY A 112 -5.66 -10.43 -11.58
C GLY A 112 -6.44 -9.97 -10.34
N SER A 113 -5.76 -9.50 -9.28
CA SER A 113 -6.42 -8.97 -8.08
C SER A 113 -6.79 -7.50 -8.14
N GLU A 114 -6.33 -6.78 -9.16
CA GLU A 114 -6.57 -5.35 -9.32
C GLU A 114 -8.03 -5.08 -9.70
N MET A 115 -8.64 -4.14 -8.98
CA MET A 115 -10.05 -3.76 -9.12
C MET A 115 -10.16 -2.24 -9.15
N HIS A 116 -10.85 -1.71 -10.17
CA HIS A 116 -11.23 -0.30 -10.24
C HIS A 116 -12.71 -0.14 -9.93
N LEU A 117 -13.04 0.60 -8.88
CA LEU A 117 -14.39 0.65 -8.31
C LEU A 117 -14.85 2.09 -8.13
N GLU A 118 -16.08 2.40 -8.51
CA GLU A 118 -16.69 3.72 -8.23
C GLU A 118 -17.20 3.83 -6.78
N SER A 119 -17.37 2.71 -6.09
CA SER A 119 -17.84 2.64 -4.71
C SER A 119 -17.22 1.45 -4.01
N PHE A 120 -16.95 1.59 -2.71
CA PHE A 120 -16.56 0.44 -1.89
C PHE A 120 -17.65 -0.64 -1.88
N PRO A 121 -17.29 -1.94 -1.93
CA PRO A 121 -18.25 -3.02 -1.84
C PRO A 121 -19.09 -2.91 -0.56
N TYR A 122 -20.42 -3.00 -0.71
CA TYR A 122 -21.34 -2.98 0.41
C TYR A 122 -21.01 -4.08 1.43
N GLY A 123 -20.98 -3.72 2.71
CA GLY A 123 -20.70 -4.65 3.82
C GLY A 123 -19.22 -4.73 4.23
N MET A 124 -18.28 -4.17 3.46
CA MET A 124 -16.85 -4.21 3.84
C MET A 124 -16.56 -3.44 5.15
N ASP A 125 -17.20 -2.29 5.37
CA ASP A 125 -17.10 -1.54 6.64
C ASP A 125 -17.56 -2.37 7.84
N PHE A 126 -18.67 -3.11 7.69
CA PHE A 126 -19.17 -4.00 8.72
C PHE A 126 -18.18 -5.13 9.04
N LEU A 127 -17.59 -5.75 8.01
CA LEU A 127 -16.59 -6.80 8.18
C LEU A 127 -15.33 -6.29 8.89
N LEU A 128 -14.84 -5.09 8.56
CA LEU A 128 -13.67 -4.50 9.20
C LEU A 128 -13.94 -4.19 10.68
N LYS A 129 -15.11 -3.63 11.01
CA LYS A 129 -15.54 -3.39 12.40
C LYS A 129 -15.68 -4.69 13.19
N LEU A 130 -16.18 -5.74 12.56
CA LEU A 130 -16.27 -7.06 13.18
C LEU A 130 -14.89 -7.66 13.46
N ALA A 131 -13.97 -7.57 12.50
CA ALA A 131 -12.59 -8.02 12.68
C ALA A 131 -11.90 -7.29 13.83
N TYR A 132 -12.05 -5.96 13.92
CA TYR A 132 -11.53 -5.17 15.03
C TYR A 132 -12.07 -5.63 16.39
N LYS A 133 -13.37 -5.92 16.47
CA LYS A 133 -14.00 -6.40 17.70
C LYS A 133 -13.53 -7.80 18.12
N ILE A 134 -13.19 -8.66 17.17
CA ILE A 134 -12.74 -10.03 17.43
C ILE A 134 -11.26 -10.08 17.85
N ALA A 135 -10.42 -9.20 17.28
CA ALA A 135 -8.98 -9.24 17.48
C ALA A 135 -8.37 -7.88 17.87
N PRO A 136 -8.87 -7.18 18.91
CA PRO A 136 -8.40 -5.84 19.25
C PRO A 136 -6.90 -5.78 19.55
N GLY A 137 -6.37 -6.77 20.28
CA GLY A 137 -4.94 -6.83 20.62
C GLY A 137 -4.02 -7.03 19.41
N THR A 138 -4.52 -7.60 18.31
CA THR A 138 -3.76 -7.68 17.04
C THR A 138 -3.67 -6.30 16.40
N PHE A 139 -4.76 -5.53 16.38
CA PHE A 139 -4.75 -4.16 15.87
C PHE A 139 -3.89 -3.23 16.73
N ASP A 140 -3.87 -3.39 18.05
CA ASP A 140 -3.01 -2.60 18.94
C ASP A 140 -1.52 -2.81 18.63
N LYS A 141 -1.09 -4.05 18.37
CA LYS A 141 0.29 -4.34 17.95
C LYS A 141 0.63 -3.74 16.59
N ILE A 142 -0.28 -3.82 15.63
CA ILE A 142 -0.11 -3.18 14.31
C ILE A 142 0.06 -1.67 14.50
N ASN A 143 -0.80 -1.05 15.31
CA ASN A 143 -0.72 0.39 15.59
C ASN A 143 0.60 0.77 16.26
N ALA A 144 1.07 -0.01 17.24
CA ALA A 144 2.37 0.20 17.88
C ALA A 144 3.53 0.12 16.86
N GLY A 145 3.54 -0.91 16.02
CA GLY A 145 4.55 -1.06 14.97
C GLY A 145 4.54 0.09 13.96
N ILE A 146 3.36 0.60 13.60
CA ILE A 146 3.23 1.78 12.72
C ILE A 146 3.88 3.02 13.36
N LEU A 147 3.66 3.24 14.66
CA LEU A 147 4.27 4.38 15.37
C LEU A 147 5.79 4.26 15.44
N GLU A 148 6.31 3.06 15.70
CA GLU A 148 7.76 2.80 15.67
C GLU A 148 8.37 3.07 14.29
N GLN A 149 7.67 2.67 13.21
CA GLN A 149 8.08 2.98 11.84
C GLN A 149 8.10 4.46 11.55
N ILE A 150 7.05 5.18 11.97
CA ILE A 150 7.01 6.63 11.76
C ILE A 150 8.19 7.30 12.47
N GLU A 151 8.48 6.92 13.70
CA GLU A 151 9.61 7.48 14.46
C GLU A 151 10.97 7.14 13.82
N ALA A 152 11.17 5.91 13.36
CA ALA A 152 12.38 5.51 12.65
C ALA A 152 12.52 6.25 11.31
N GLY A 153 11.42 6.35 10.56
CA GLY A 153 11.36 7.02 9.27
C GLY A 153 11.67 8.51 9.35
N LYS A 154 11.20 9.21 10.40
CA LYS A 154 11.54 10.62 10.64
C LYS A 154 13.05 10.83 10.73
N LYS A 155 13.74 10.00 11.51
CA LYS A 155 15.19 10.08 11.67
C LYS A 155 15.92 9.86 10.34
N ILE A 156 15.49 8.86 9.57
CA ILE A 156 16.07 8.56 8.25
C ILE A 156 15.90 9.75 7.29
N ILE A 157 14.71 10.36 7.26
CA ILE A 157 14.42 11.52 6.41
C ILE A 157 15.25 12.73 6.85
N GLU A 158 15.34 12.99 8.16
CA GLU A 158 16.12 14.09 8.71
C GLU A 158 17.62 13.93 8.42
N GLU A 159 18.17 12.74 8.62
CA GLU A 159 19.57 12.41 8.31
C GLU A 159 19.89 12.54 6.81
N ALA A 160 18.92 12.25 5.94
CA ALA A 160 19.06 12.42 4.49
C ALA A 160 19.00 13.89 4.04
N GLY A 161 18.59 14.82 4.92
CA GLY A 161 18.44 16.24 4.60
C GLY A 161 17.03 16.64 4.12
N GLY A 162 16.01 15.85 4.46
CA GLY A 162 14.61 16.08 4.12
C GLY A 162 14.04 15.06 3.13
N GLU A 163 12.71 15.12 2.92
CA GLU A 163 11.97 14.14 2.12
C GLU A 163 12.48 14.05 0.68
N GLU A 164 12.73 15.19 0.03
CA GLU A 164 13.22 15.23 -1.36
C GLU A 164 14.61 14.60 -1.50
N ALA A 165 15.50 14.90 -0.55
CA ALA A 165 16.87 14.37 -0.56
C ALA A 165 16.88 12.86 -0.29
N TYR A 166 16.04 12.38 0.63
CA TYR A 166 15.82 10.96 0.87
C TYR A 166 15.27 10.25 -0.39
N ASP A 167 14.21 10.78 -0.99
CA ASP A 167 13.56 10.19 -2.17
C ASP A 167 14.53 10.11 -3.35
N GLU A 168 15.29 11.17 -3.60
CA GLU A 168 16.31 11.17 -4.65
C GLU A 168 17.43 10.15 -4.36
N MET A 169 17.91 10.08 -3.12
CA MET A 169 18.93 9.13 -2.71
C MET A 169 18.47 7.68 -2.97
N ILE A 170 17.26 7.30 -2.56
CA ILE A 170 16.76 5.94 -2.72
C ILE A 170 16.50 5.61 -4.19
N ARG A 171 15.89 6.52 -4.96
CA ARG A 171 15.65 6.27 -6.39
C ARG A 171 16.95 6.10 -7.17
N ARG A 172 18.02 6.83 -6.80
CA ARG A 172 19.36 6.63 -7.37
C ARG A 172 19.96 5.26 -7.02
N LYS A 173 19.70 4.73 -5.82
CA LYS A 173 20.12 3.37 -5.42
C LYS A 173 19.32 2.28 -6.14
N ALA A 174 18.00 2.44 -6.30
CA ALA A 174 17.10 1.47 -6.91
C ALA A 174 17.34 1.25 -8.42
N LYS A 175 17.79 2.27 -9.15
CA LYS A 175 18.13 2.17 -10.60
C LYS A 175 19.20 1.12 -10.95
N LYS A 176 19.85 0.49 -9.97
CA LYS A 176 20.92 -0.51 -10.17
C LYS A 176 20.47 -1.97 -10.19
N ALA A 177 19.18 -2.28 -10.04
CA ALA A 177 18.71 -3.66 -10.17
C ALA A 177 18.66 -4.07 -11.67
N PRO A 178 19.38 -5.12 -12.10
CA PRO A 178 19.33 -5.57 -13.50
C PRO A 178 17.93 -6.10 -13.81
N LYS A 179 17.40 -5.73 -14.98
CA LYS A 179 16.21 -6.40 -15.54
C LYS A 179 16.60 -7.85 -15.84
N VAL A 180 16.07 -8.79 -15.07
CA VAL A 180 16.16 -10.21 -15.40
C VAL A 180 15.01 -10.52 -16.35
N GLU A 181 15.32 -10.65 -17.65
CA GLU A 181 14.38 -11.24 -18.59
C GLU A 181 14.38 -12.76 -18.38
N LEU A 182 13.26 -13.28 -17.92
CA LEU A 182 13.05 -14.72 -17.82
C LEU A 182 12.73 -15.25 -19.22
N GLU A 183 13.74 -15.78 -19.91
CA GLU A 183 13.52 -16.54 -21.14
C GLU A 183 12.84 -17.88 -20.81
N ARG A 184 11.72 -18.14 -21.49
CA ARG A 184 11.04 -19.44 -21.41
C ARG A 184 11.95 -20.48 -22.09
N ARG A 185 12.54 -21.38 -21.30
CA ARG A 185 13.22 -22.56 -21.86
C ARG A 185 12.20 -23.42 -22.60
N GLU A 186 12.48 -23.72 -23.86
CA GLU A 186 11.82 -24.81 -24.58
C GLU A 186 12.29 -26.12 -23.95
N GLU A 187 11.49 -26.70 -23.06
CA GLU A 187 11.74 -28.04 -22.56
C GLU A 187 11.40 -29.06 -23.67
N LEU A 188 12.30 -30.00 -23.90
CA LEU A 188 12.07 -31.15 -24.76
C LEU A 188 10.99 -32.03 -24.12
N ILE A 189 9.79 -32.02 -24.71
CA ILE A 189 8.73 -32.96 -24.37
C ILE A 189 9.13 -34.32 -24.97
N PHE A 190 9.49 -35.27 -24.12
CA PHE A 190 9.57 -36.67 -24.54
C PHE A 190 8.14 -37.21 -24.60
N ALA A 191 7.70 -37.62 -25.79
CA ALA A 191 6.44 -38.34 -25.96
C ALA A 191 6.61 -39.77 -25.44
N ASP A 192 5.58 -40.27 -24.74
CA ASP A 192 5.47 -41.66 -24.27
C ASP A 192 5.44 -42.67 -25.44
#